data_AF-A0A011QSE4-F1
#
_entry.id   AF-A0A011QSE4-F1
#
_cell.length_a   1.000
_cell.length_b   1.000
_cell.length_c   1.000
_cell.angle_alpha   90.00
_cell.angle_beta   90.00
_cell.angle_gamma   90.00
#
_symmetry.space_group_name_H-M   'P 1'
#
loop_
_entity.id
_entity.type
_entity.pdbx_description
1 polymer ?
#
loop_
_entity_poly.entity_id
_entity_poly.type
_entity_poly.pdbx_seq_one_letter_code
_entity_poly.pdbx_strand_id
1 'polypeptide(L)'
;MTFDSCLIRPFAGLRPRSADAAAVAAPPYDVLSSDEARQAAAGKPLSFLHVSKAEIDLPPEVDHYAPEVYARSTMNFRRLIDDGVLCRDPRPYYYAYRTITPTVW
;
A
#
# COMPACT_ATOMS: atom_id res chain seq x y z
N MET A 1 17.38 9.46 -35.19
CA MET A 1 16.71 9.65 -33.89
C MET A 1 15.40 8.90 -33.94
N THR A 2 15.30 7.75 -33.28
CA THR A 2 14.07 6.98 -33.18
C THR A 2 13.20 7.65 -32.14
N PHE A 3 12.12 8.30 -32.56
CA PHE A 3 11.08 8.71 -31.62
C PHE A 3 10.40 7.44 -31.14
N ASP A 4 10.69 7.07 -29.90
CA ASP A 4 9.96 6.03 -29.20
C ASP A 4 8.53 6.54 -28.99
N SER A 5 7.66 6.25 -29.96
CA SER A 5 6.32 6.84 -30.15
C SER A 5 5.28 6.34 -29.14
N CYS A 6 5.71 5.64 -28.10
CA CYS A 6 4.83 5.03 -27.12
C CYS A 6 4.54 6.01 -25.97
N LEU A 7 3.31 6.53 -25.92
CA LEU A 7 2.83 7.42 -24.86
C LEU A 7 2.68 6.71 -23.51
N ILE A 8 2.44 5.40 -23.50
CA ILE A 8 2.24 4.60 -22.27
C ILE A 8 3.29 3.50 -22.25
N ARG A 9 4.27 3.59 -21.34
CA ARG A 9 5.31 2.58 -21.21
C ARG A 9 4.91 1.53 -20.16
N PRO A 10 5.03 0.23 -20.46
CA PRO A 10 4.80 -0.81 -19.46
C PRO A 10 5.92 -0.76 -18.41
N PHE A 11 5.64 -1.26 -17.22
CA PHE A 11 6.64 -1.33 -16.14
C PHE A 11 6.50 -2.63 -15.32
N ALA A 12 7.58 -3.01 -14.65
CA ALA A 12 7.55 -4.12 -13.70
C ALA A 12 6.90 -3.63 -12.40
N GLY A 13 5.63 -4.01 -12.21
CA GLY A 13 4.81 -3.61 -11.09
C GLY A 13 5.30 -4.27 -9.81
N LEU A 14 5.26 -3.53 -8.72
CA LEU A 14 5.41 -4.11 -7.39
C LEU A 14 3.99 -4.25 -6.82
N ARG A 15 3.53 -5.49 -6.66
CA ARG A 15 2.14 -5.79 -6.30
C ARG A 15 2.05 -6.95 -5.31
N PRO A 16 0.94 -7.07 -4.57
CA PRO A 16 0.72 -8.24 -3.74
C PRO A 16 0.74 -9.53 -4.56
N ARG A 17 1.22 -10.62 -3.95
CA ARG A 17 0.91 -11.96 -4.42
C ARG A 17 -0.61 -12.14 -4.42
N SER A 18 -1.13 -12.91 -5.38
CA SER A 18 -2.57 -13.12 -5.52
C SER A 18 -3.24 -13.63 -4.24
N ALA A 19 -2.53 -14.45 -3.45
CA ALA A 19 -3.01 -14.97 -2.16
C ALA A 19 -3.13 -13.90 -1.05
N ASP A 20 -2.32 -12.84 -1.12
CA ASP A 20 -2.25 -11.80 -0.09
C ASP A 20 -3.02 -10.52 -0.49
N ALA A 21 -3.46 -10.42 -1.75
CA ALA A 21 -4.04 -9.20 -2.31
C ALA A 21 -5.20 -8.63 -1.47
N ALA A 22 -6.11 -9.49 -1.00
CA ALA A 22 -7.22 -9.07 -0.16
C ALA A 22 -6.78 -8.62 1.25
N ALA A 23 -5.71 -9.21 1.78
CA ALA A 23 -5.18 -8.86 3.11
C ALA A 23 -4.36 -7.56 3.07
N VAL A 24 -3.75 -7.25 1.93
CA VAL A 24 -3.01 -5.99 1.72
C VAL A 24 -3.94 -4.82 1.41
N ALA A 25 -5.04 -5.06 0.68
CA ALA A 25 -5.96 -4.00 0.29
C ALA A 25 -6.43 -3.17 1.50
N ALA A 26 -6.40 -1.85 1.33
CA ALA A 26 -6.80 -0.88 2.34
C ALA A 26 -7.65 0.23 1.70
N PRO A 27 -8.55 0.86 2.46
CA PRO A 27 -9.19 2.10 2.03
C PRO A 27 -8.16 3.20 1.73
N PRO A 28 -8.53 4.23 0.95
CA PRO A 28 -7.73 5.45 0.84
C PRO A 28 -7.38 6.03 2.21
N TYR A 29 -6.18 6.56 2.37
CA TYR A 29 -5.69 7.03 3.67
C TYR A 29 -6.40 8.30 4.17
N ASP A 30 -6.99 9.05 3.25
CA ASP A 30 -7.68 10.32 3.48
C ASP A 30 -9.15 10.15 3.90
N VAL A 31 -9.70 8.93 3.79
CA VAL A 31 -11.08 8.62 4.22
C VAL A 31 -11.17 8.04 5.63
N LEU A 32 -10.04 7.93 6.35
CA LEU A 32 -9.98 7.41 7.72
C LEU A 32 -9.19 8.35 8.63
N SER A 33 -9.73 8.61 9.81
CA SER A 33 -8.95 9.12 10.95
C SER A 33 -7.91 8.10 11.41
N SER A 34 -6.92 8.53 12.20
CA SER A 34 -5.89 7.62 12.74
C SER A 34 -6.50 6.57 13.67
N ASP A 35 -7.55 6.91 14.42
CA ASP A 35 -8.23 5.97 15.31
C ASP A 35 -9.05 4.93 14.54
N GLU A 36 -9.80 5.35 13.51
CA GLU A 36 -10.50 4.42 12.62
C GLU A 36 -9.50 3.50 11.89
N ALA A 37 -8.35 4.03 11.48
CA ALA A 37 -7.30 3.24 10.84
C ALA A 37 -6.66 2.21 11.80
N ARG A 38 -6.41 2.56 13.07
CA ARG A 38 -5.96 1.61 14.10
C ARG A 38 -6.94 0.46 14.25
N GLN A 39 -8.23 0.77 14.35
CA GLN A 39 -9.28 -0.24 14.48
C GLN A 39 -9.37 -1.10 13.22
N ALA A 40 -9.32 -0.48 12.03
CA ALA A 40 -9.42 -1.18 10.75
C ALA A 40 -8.24 -2.13 10.49
N ALA A 41 -7.04 -1.78 10.99
CA ALA A 41 -5.81 -2.57 10.86
C ALA A 41 -5.60 -3.59 11.99
N ALA A 42 -6.38 -3.53 13.07
CA ALA A 42 -6.25 -4.45 14.20
C ALA A 42 -6.36 -5.92 13.75
N GLY A 43 -5.36 -6.73 14.08
CA GLY A 43 -5.28 -8.14 13.69
C GLY A 43 -5.03 -8.39 12.20
N LYS A 44 -4.75 -7.35 11.40
CA LYS A 44 -4.51 -7.45 9.95
C LYS A 44 -3.07 -7.01 9.62
N PRO A 45 -2.06 -7.85 9.92
CA PRO A 45 -0.65 -7.46 9.82
C PRO A 45 -0.16 -7.17 8.39
N LEU A 46 -0.95 -7.52 7.36
CA LEU A 46 -0.63 -7.23 5.96
C LEU A 46 -1.33 -5.98 5.43
N SER A 47 -2.26 -5.37 6.20
CA SER A 47 -3.01 -4.20 5.76
C SER A 47 -2.07 -3.08 5.34
N PHE A 48 -2.31 -2.51 4.15
CA PHE A 48 -1.50 -1.40 3.65
C PHE A 48 -1.64 -0.12 4.48
N LEU A 49 -2.61 -0.04 5.41
CA LEU A 49 -2.71 1.05 6.38
C LEU A 49 -1.46 1.18 7.26
N HIS A 50 -0.75 0.07 7.55
CA HIS A 50 0.54 0.14 8.24
C HIS A 50 1.61 0.92 7.44
N VAL A 51 1.43 1.07 6.13
CA VAL A 51 2.32 1.86 5.26
C VAL A 51 1.76 3.26 5.03
N SER A 52 0.49 3.37 4.62
CA SER A 52 -0.13 4.64 4.22
C SER A 52 -0.59 5.51 5.40
N LYS A 53 -0.76 4.91 6.59
CA LYS A 53 -1.07 5.56 7.87
C LYS A 53 -0.18 5.01 8.98
N ALA A 54 1.13 5.07 8.79
CA ALA A 54 2.12 4.46 9.68
C ALA A 54 2.08 4.96 11.14
N GLU A 55 1.45 6.10 11.40
CA GLU A 55 1.18 6.63 12.74
C GLU A 55 0.33 5.69 13.61
N ILE A 56 -0.39 4.73 13.00
CA ILE A 56 -1.16 3.73 13.75
C ILE A 56 -0.28 2.74 14.52
N ASP A 57 0.99 2.58 14.12
CA ASP A 57 1.98 1.68 14.74
C ASP A 57 2.88 2.40 15.76
N LEU A 58 2.55 3.65 16.09
CA LEU A 58 3.29 4.52 16.99
C LEU A 58 2.36 5.02 18.11
N PRO A 59 2.91 5.65 19.18
CA PRO A 59 2.08 6.23 20.23
C PRO A 59 1.00 7.17 19.68
N PRO A 60 -0.23 7.16 20.20
CA PRO A 60 -1.34 7.95 19.68
C PRO A 60 -1.08 9.45 19.57
N GLU A 61 -0.18 9.96 20.39
CA GLU A 61 0.17 11.38 20.51
C GLU A 61 1.22 11.83 19.48
N VAL A 62 1.75 10.92 18.66
CA VAL A 62 2.75 11.25 17.65
C VAL A 62 2.17 12.22 16.62
N ASP A 63 2.96 13.23 16.24
CA ASP A 63 2.63 14.05 15.08
C ASP A 63 2.68 13.16 13.82
N HIS A 64 1.58 13.14 13.07
CA HIS A 64 1.44 12.34 11.85
C HIS A 64 2.50 12.66 10.78
N TYR A 65 3.08 13.87 10.83
CA TYR A 65 4.12 14.30 9.90
C TYR A 65 5.53 14.18 10.47
N ALA A 66 5.68 13.60 11.66
CA ALA A 66 6.97 13.44 12.28
C ALA A 66 7.88 12.49 11.47
N PRO A 67 9.21 12.73 11.43
CA PRO A 67 10.15 11.88 10.69
C PRO A 67 10.05 10.38 11.02
N GLU A 68 9.73 10.04 12.27
CA GLU A 68 9.54 8.66 12.73
C GLU A 68 8.36 7.96 12.07
N VAL A 69 7.29 8.68 11.69
CA VAL A 69 6.13 8.12 10.97
C VAL A 69 6.57 7.68 9.56
N TYR A 70 7.32 8.53 8.87
CA TYR A 70 7.87 8.19 7.55
C TYR A 70 8.90 7.06 7.61
N ALA A 71 9.73 7.03 8.66
CA ALA A 71 10.64 5.93 8.92
C ALA A 71 9.88 4.61 9.14
N ARG A 72 8.81 4.63 9.94
CA ARG A 72 7.92 3.48 10.17
C ARG A 72 7.26 3.02 8.87
N SER A 73 6.71 3.93 8.07
CA SER A 73 6.14 3.64 6.75
C SER A 73 7.16 2.91 5.85
N THR A 74 8.40 3.41 5.80
CA THR A 74 9.49 2.78 5.04
C THR A 74 9.81 1.37 5.55
N MET A 75 9.90 1.18 6.87
CA MET A 75 10.16 -0.14 7.46
C MET A 75 9.04 -1.13 7.14
N ASN A 76 7.78 -0.72 7.29
CA ASN A 76 6.62 -1.56 7.01
C ASN A 76 6.52 -1.93 5.53
N PHE A 77 6.80 -0.98 4.64
CA PHE A 77 6.81 -1.24 3.19
C PHE A 77 7.93 -2.20 2.78
N ARG A 78 9.15 -2.02 3.32
CA ARG A 78 10.26 -2.95 3.08
C ARG A 78 9.95 -4.35 3.59
N ARG A 79 9.36 -4.47 4.78
CA ARG A 79 8.93 -5.77 5.32
C ARG A 79 7.99 -6.50 4.37
N LEU A 80 7.00 -5.81 3.79
CA LEU A 80 6.11 -6.45 2.82
C LEU A 80 6.85 -6.95 1.56
N ILE A 81 7.93 -6.28 1.14
CA ILE A 81 8.76 -6.72 0.01
C ILE A 81 9.64 -7.92 0.42
N ASP A 82 10.34 -7.80 1.54
CA ASP A 82 11.31 -8.79 2.03
C ASP A 82 10.61 -10.11 2.41
N ASP A 83 9.39 -10.03 2.97
CA ASP A 83 8.53 -11.18 3.27
C ASP A 83 7.92 -11.81 2.00
N GLY A 84 8.17 -11.23 0.82
CA GLY A 84 7.62 -11.69 -0.45
C GLY A 84 6.12 -11.48 -0.60
N VAL A 85 5.50 -10.62 0.22
CA VAL A 85 4.09 -10.25 0.10
C VAL A 85 3.89 -9.35 -1.12
N LEU A 86 4.74 -8.33 -1.28
CA LEU A 86 4.84 -7.50 -2.46
C LEU A 86 5.95 -8.02 -3.37
N CYS A 87 5.58 -8.51 -4.54
CA CYS A 87 6.52 -9.04 -5.52
C CYS A 87 6.62 -8.12 -6.73
N ARG A 88 7.84 -7.96 -7.24
CA ARG A 88 8.09 -7.33 -8.53
C ARG A 88 7.77 -8.32 -9.64
N ASP A 89 6.97 -7.90 -10.60
CA ASP A 89 6.70 -8.71 -11.79
C ASP A 89 7.99 -8.94 -12.61
N PRO A 90 8.18 -10.14 -13.21
CA PRO A 90 9.45 -10.51 -13.84
C PRO A 90 9.75 -9.75 -15.13
N ARG A 91 8.74 -9.09 -15.71
CA ARG A 91 8.81 -8.31 -16.95
C ARG A 91 7.86 -7.12 -16.87
N PRO A 92 8.04 -6.08 -17.71
CA PRO A 92 7.08 -5.00 -17.82
C PRO A 92 5.71 -5.47 -18.30
N TYR A 93 4.64 -5.00 -17.64
CA TYR A 93 3.25 -5.23 -18.05
C TYR A 93 2.47 -3.92 -18.09
N TYR A 94 1.31 -3.96 -18.73
CA TYR A 94 0.26 -2.96 -18.56
C TYR A 94 -0.71 -3.45 -17.48
N TYR A 95 -1.12 -2.56 -16.58
CA TYR A 95 -2.04 -2.87 -15.49
C TYR A 95 -3.34 -2.13 -15.71
N ALA A 96 -4.45 -2.86 -15.66
CA ALA A 96 -5.78 -2.28 -15.65
C ALA A 96 -6.34 -2.35 -14.23
N TYR A 97 -6.75 -1.21 -13.70
CA TYR A 97 -7.43 -1.13 -12.41
C TYR A 97 -8.90 -0.80 -12.65
N ARG A 98 -9.77 -1.44 -11.87
CA ARG A 98 -11.22 -1.20 -11.88
C ARG A 98 -11.71 -1.04 -10.46
N THR A 99 -12.27 0.12 -10.15
CA THR A 99 -13.11 0.28 -8.97
C THR A 99 -14.49 -0.26 -9.27
N ILE A 100 -14.98 -1.15 -8.42
CA ILE A 100 -16.41 -1.47 -8.34
C ILE A 100 -16.92 -0.80 -7.07
N THR A 101 -17.96 0.02 -7.15
CA THR A 101 -18.59 0.59 -5.96
C THR A 101 -19.41 -0.53 -5.31
N PRO A 102 -19.03 -1.05 -4.12
CA PRO A 102 -19.87 -2.00 -3.42
C PRO A 102 -21.03 -1.23 -2.77
N THR A 103 -22.21 -1.83 -2.75
CA THR A 103 -23.40 -1.20 -2.17
C THR A 103 -23.40 -1.19 -0.63
N VAL A 104 -22.40 -1.79 0.02
CA VAL A 104 -22.25 -1.88 1.48
C VAL A 104 -20.80 -2.26 1.83
N TRP A 105 -20.23 -1.62 2.86
CA TRP A 105 -18.92 -1.94 3.47
C TRP A 105 -19.12 -2.71 4.77
#